data_AF-A0A952X184-F1
#
_entry.id   AF-A0A952X184-F1
#
_cell.length_a   1.000
_cell.length_b   1.000
_cell.length_c   1.000
_cell.angle_alpha   90.00
_cell.angle_beta   90.00
_cell.angle_gamma   90.00
#
_symmetry.space_group_name_H-M   'P 1'
#
loop_
_entity.id
_entity.type
_entity.pdbx_description
1 polymer ?
#
loop_
_entity_poly.entity_id
_entity_poly.type
_entity_poly.pdbx_seq_one_letter_code
_entity_poly.pdbx_strand_id
1 'polypeptide(L)'
;MQRIAAIVPLGVGLTVLVFVWSNPRSDFPPLFIRMFFSFIALAFVLTGLQALFGKSRTLSGRLLDRMDHLHDLADELRTHARTQTGPSEPSVEPRPRAESAGYVCPSCSAPLAQRADVSPHGDVRCGHCSRWFNIHA
;
A
#
# COMPACT_ATOMS: atom_id res chain seq x y z
N MET A 1 -2.23 -25.77 -13.49
CA MET A 1 -1.90 -25.26 -14.84
C MET A 1 -1.14 -23.93 -14.83
N GLN A 2 -1.44 -22.97 -13.94
CA GLN A 2 -0.77 -21.65 -13.90
C GLN A 2 0.77 -21.67 -13.79
N ARG A 3 1.36 -22.65 -13.10
CA ARG A 3 2.83 -22.77 -12.96
C ARG A 3 3.55 -23.13 -14.26
N ILE A 4 2.92 -23.91 -15.13
CA ILE A 4 3.52 -24.33 -16.42
C ILE A 4 3.46 -23.17 -17.41
N ALA A 5 2.37 -22.38 -17.38
CA ALA A 5 2.24 -21.17 -18.19
C ALA A 5 3.29 -20.09 -17.85
N ALA A 6 3.83 -20.09 -16.62
CA ALA A 6 4.84 -19.16 -16.15
C ALA A 6 6.28 -19.52 -16.57
N ILE A 7 6.54 -20.80 -16.83
CA ILE A 7 7.88 -21.30 -17.19
C ILE A 7 8.26 -20.90 -18.63
N VAL A 8 7.27 -20.86 -19.52
CA VAL A 8 7.46 -20.48 -20.94
C VAL A 8 8.07 -19.07 -21.10
N PRO A 9 7.49 -17.99 -20.53
CA PRO A 9 8.06 -16.65 -20.67
C PRO A 9 9.42 -16.53 -19.98
N LEU A 10 9.63 -17.18 -18.82
CA LEU A 10 10.92 -17.16 -18.13
C LEU A 10 12.02 -17.82 -18.97
N GLY A 11 11.72 -19.00 -19.52
CA GLY A 11 12.66 -19.74 -20.36
C GLY A 11 13.04 -18.96 -21.61
N VAL A 12 12.07 -18.34 -22.30
CA VAL A 12 12.32 -17.51 -23.49
C VAL A 12 13.17 -16.28 -23.16
N GLY A 13 12.89 -15.59 -22.05
CA GLY A 13 13.70 -14.44 -21.62
C GLY A 13 15.15 -14.85 -21.30
N LEU A 14 15.34 -15.96 -20.59
CA LEU A 14 16.67 -16.45 -20.21
C LEU A 14 17.48 -16.91 -21.43
N THR A 15 16.87 -17.63 -22.38
CA THR A 15 17.58 -18.12 -23.57
C THR A 15 18.01 -16.98 -24.48
N VAL A 16 17.17 -15.96 -24.68
CA VAL A 16 17.53 -14.75 -25.44
C VAL A 16 18.68 -14.01 -24.76
N LEU A 17 18.64 -13.87 -23.43
CA LEU A 17 19.71 -13.23 -22.66
C LEU A 17 21.04 -13.99 -22.81
N VAL A 18 21.02 -15.31 -22.63
CA VAL A 18 22.23 -16.13 -22.77
C VAL A 18 22.76 -16.06 -24.20
N PHE A 19 21.90 -16.14 -25.21
CA PHE A 19 22.30 -16.12 -26.63
C PHE A 19 22.91 -14.77 -27.05
N VAL A 20 22.33 -13.65 -26.60
CA VAL A 20 22.84 -12.29 -26.89
C VAL A 20 24.24 -12.07 -26.32
N TRP A 21 24.52 -12.68 -25.16
CA TRP A 21 25.77 -12.48 -24.44
C TRP A 21 26.80 -13.62 -24.62
N SER A 22 26.41 -14.78 -25.16
CA SER A 22 27.30 -15.92 -25.38
C SER A 22 28.24 -15.77 -26.58
N ASN A 23 27.98 -14.82 -27.48
CA ASN A 23 28.83 -14.53 -28.64
C ASN A 23 29.53 -13.16 -28.51
N PRO A 24 30.60 -13.06 -27.68
CA PRO A 24 31.35 -11.81 -27.52
C PRO A 24 32.26 -11.48 -28.70
N ARG A 25 32.53 -12.45 -29.59
CA ARG A 25 33.50 -12.32 -30.70
C ARG A 25 32.91 -11.85 -32.03
N SER A 26 31.60 -11.64 -32.11
CA SER A 26 30.98 -11.15 -33.32
C SER A 26 30.78 -9.64 -33.23
N ASP A 27 31.41 -8.89 -34.14
CA ASP A 27 31.16 -7.46 -34.37
C ASP A 27 29.68 -7.18 -34.75
N PHE A 28 28.92 -8.25 -34.99
CA PHE A 28 27.48 -8.28 -35.16
C PHE A 28 26.84 -9.16 -34.07
N PRO A 29 25.91 -8.66 -33.24
CA PRO A 29 25.13 -7.43 -33.39
C PRO A 29 25.74 -6.19 -32.70
N PRO A 30 25.46 -4.96 -33.20
CA PRO A 30 25.77 -3.71 -32.52
C PRO A 30 25.33 -3.72 -31.06
N LEU A 31 26.08 -3.04 -30.18
CA LEU A 31 25.78 -2.93 -28.75
C LEU A 31 24.33 -2.49 -28.47
N PHE A 32 23.78 -1.62 -29.33
CA PHE A 32 22.38 -1.19 -29.26
C PHE A 32 21.38 -2.36 -29.31
N ILE A 33 21.59 -3.32 -30.22
CA ILE A 33 20.72 -4.49 -30.37
C ILE A 33 20.84 -5.41 -29.15
N ARG A 34 22.06 -5.58 -28.61
CA ARG A 34 22.26 -6.35 -27.37
C ARG A 34 21.51 -5.73 -26.19
N MET A 35 21.53 -4.40 -26.07
CA MET A 35 20.78 -3.67 -25.03
C MET A 35 19.27 -3.79 -25.24
N PHE A 36 18.78 -3.60 -26.47
CA PHE A 36 17.36 -3.71 -26.81
C PHE A 36 16.77 -5.10 -26.45
N PHE A 37 17.43 -6.18 -26.87
CA PHE A 37 16.99 -7.53 -26.53
C PHE A 37 17.14 -7.84 -25.04
N SER A 38 18.11 -7.24 -24.34
CA SER A 38 18.25 -7.40 -22.88
C SER A 38 17.05 -6.79 -22.12
N PHE A 39 16.54 -5.63 -22.55
CA PHE A 39 15.34 -5.03 -21.95
C PHE A 39 14.08 -5.89 -22.16
N ILE A 40 13.92 -6.45 -23.36
CA ILE A 40 12.81 -7.37 -23.67
C ILE A 40 12.93 -8.62 -22.81
N ALA A 41 14.11 -9.25 -22.79
CA ALA A 41 14.38 -10.44 -21.97
C ALA A 41 14.10 -10.17 -20.48
N LEU A 42 14.48 -9.01 -19.97
CA LEU A 42 14.24 -8.62 -18.57
C LEU A 42 12.75 -8.56 -18.24
N ALA A 43 11.92 -8.01 -19.12
CA ALA A 43 10.47 -7.97 -18.92
C ALA A 43 9.89 -9.40 -18.82
N PHE A 44 10.29 -10.29 -19.73
CA PHE A 44 9.85 -11.69 -19.71
C PHE A 44 10.34 -12.45 -18.46
N VAL A 45 11.57 -12.22 -18.02
CA VAL A 45 12.12 -12.78 -16.78
C VAL A 45 11.33 -12.27 -15.57
N LEU A 46 11.08 -10.96 -15.48
CA LEU A 46 10.31 -10.36 -14.38
C LEU A 46 8.88 -10.91 -14.32
N THR A 47 8.19 -10.99 -15.46
CA THR A 47 6.84 -11.57 -15.53
C THR A 47 6.82 -13.05 -15.15
N GLY A 48 7.80 -13.84 -15.63
CA GLY A 48 7.94 -15.24 -15.26
C GLY A 48 8.25 -15.43 -13.77
N LEU A 49 9.13 -14.60 -13.21
CA LEU A 49 9.50 -14.59 -11.80
C LEU A 49 8.29 -14.22 -10.92
N GLN A 50 7.54 -13.18 -11.30
CA GLN A 50 6.31 -12.81 -10.59
C GLN A 50 5.25 -13.92 -10.64
N ALA A 51 5.14 -14.66 -11.74
CA ALA A 51 4.18 -15.75 -11.84
C ALA A 51 4.62 -17.00 -11.05
N LEU A 52 5.93 -17.24 -10.88
CA LEU A 52 6.48 -18.34 -10.07
C LEU A 52 6.53 -18.02 -8.57
N PHE A 53 6.95 -16.81 -8.21
CA PHE A 53 7.18 -16.36 -6.83
C PHE A 53 6.03 -15.50 -6.27
N GLY A 54 5.07 -15.07 -7.09
CA GLY A 54 3.86 -14.32 -6.69
C GLY A 54 2.90 -15.09 -5.78
N LYS A 55 3.19 -16.37 -5.50
CA LYS A 55 2.58 -17.09 -4.38
C LYS A 55 3.00 -16.53 -3.01
N SER A 56 3.94 -15.58 -2.95
CA SER A 56 4.24 -14.76 -1.78
C SER A 56 3.16 -13.72 -1.45
N ARG A 57 2.01 -13.71 -2.13
CA ARG A 57 0.80 -13.03 -1.64
C ARG A 57 0.18 -13.72 -0.40
N THR A 58 0.51 -14.98 -0.09
CA THR A 58 0.07 -15.60 1.16
C THR A 58 0.79 -15.07 2.40
N LEU A 59 1.98 -14.48 2.25
CA LEU A 59 2.65 -13.84 3.38
C LEU A 59 1.98 -12.48 3.71
N SER A 60 1.62 -11.71 2.68
CA SER A 60 0.87 -10.46 2.84
C SER A 60 -0.57 -10.69 3.30
N GLY A 61 -1.23 -11.75 2.81
CA GLY A 61 -2.59 -12.11 3.25
C GLY A 61 -2.66 -12.52 4.72
N ARG A 62 -1.68 -13.29 5.20
CA ARG A 62 -1.57 -13.67 6.62
C ARG A 62 -1.21 -12.49 7.53
N LEU A 63 -0.56 -11.46 7.00
CA LEU A 63 -0.22 -10.25 7.73
C LEU A 63 -1.44 -9.31 7.84
N LEU A 64 -2.25 -9.20 6.78
CA LEU A 64 -3.53 -8.49 6.81
C LEU A 64 -4.51 -9.15 7.77
N ASP A 65 -4.68 -10.48 7.69
CA ASP A 65 -5.59 -11.24 8.55
C ASP A 65 -5.24 -11.09 10.04
N ARG A 66 -3.96 -10.94 10.36
CA ARG A 66 -3.48 -10.71 11.73
C ARG A 66 -3.71 -9.28 12.22
N MET A 67 -3.79 -8.30 11.32
CA MET A 67 -4.11 -6.92 11.68
C MET A 67 -5.59 -6.74 11.99
N ASP A 68 -6.47 -7.39 11.20
CA ASP A 68 -7.92 -7.36 11.46
C ASP A 68 -8.23 -7.97 12.84
N HIS A 69 -7.59 -9.09 13.17
CA HIS A 69 -7.76 -9.74 14.47
C HIS A 69 -7.28 -8.91 15.67
N LEU A 70 -6.28 -8.03 15.48
CA LEU A 70 -5.80 -7.10 16.50
C LEU A 70 -6.74 -5.92 16.70
N HIS A 71 -7.44 -5.48 15.65
CA HIS A 71 -8.42 -4.42 15.75
C HIS A 71 -9.64 -4.86 16.55
N ASP A 72 -10.08 -6.10 16.35
CA ASP A 72 -11.22 -6.69 17.06
C ASP A 72 -10.94 -6.80 18.58
N LEU A 73 -9.74 -7.27 18.95
CA LEU A 73 -9.30 -7.32 20.35
C LEU A 73 -9.20 -5.93 20.99
N ALA A 74 -8.80 -4.91 20.23
CA ALA A 74 -8.71 -3.54 20.75
C ALA A 74 -10.09 -2.94 21.06
N ASP A 75 -11.11 -3.29 20.27
CA ASP A 75 -12.49 -2.82 20.49
C ASP A 75 -13.18 -3.58 21.64
N GLU A 76 -12.91 -4.88 21.83
CA GLU A 76 -13.32 -5.60 23.04
C GLU A 76 -12.73 -4.96 24.32
N LEU A 77 -11.45 -4.61 24.31
CA LEU A 77 -10.82 -3.94 25.47
C LEU A 77 -11.43 -2.56 25.76
N ARG A 78 -11.77 -1.78 24.73
CA ARG A 78 -12.43 -0.48 24.89
C ARG A 78 -13.85 -0.60 25.45
N THR A 79 -14.61 -1.58 24.99
CA THR A 79 -15.97 -1.82 25.50
C THR A 79 -15.93 -2.25 26.96
N HIS A 80 -15.00 -3.13 27.36
CA HIS A 80 -14.80 -3.50 28.76
C HIS A 80 -14.36 -2.33 29.65
N ALA A 81 -13.47 -1.46 29.16
CA ALA A 81 -13.02 -0.28 29.91
C ALA A 81 -14.16 0.72 30.19
N ARG A 82 -15.12 0.85 29.27
CA ARG A 82 -16.26 1.77 29.40
C ARG A 82 -17.28 1.30 30.44
N THR A 83 -17.38 0.01 30.71
CA THR A 83 -18.32 -0.54 31.69
C THR A 83 -17.79 -0.47 33.13
N GLN A 84 -16.46 -0.34 33.32
CA GLN A 84 -15.84 -0.27 34.66
C GLN A 84 -15.64 1.16 35.20
N THR A 85 -15.78 2.20 34.37
CA THR A 85 -15.61 3.61 34.78
C THR A 85 -16.92 4.40 34.76
N GLY A 86 -17.85 4.05 35.65
CA GLY A 86 -18.83 5.01 36.16
C GLY A 86 -18.33 5.56 37.49
N PRO A 87 -18.32 6.89 37.69
CA PRO A 87 -19.23 7.44 38.71
C PRO A 87 -19.73 8.89 38.47
N SER A 88 -20.93 9.16 39.01
CA SER A 88 -21.47 10.44 39.52
C SER A 88 -21.60 11.68 38.59
N GLU A 89 -22.86 12.10 38.39
CA GLU A 89 -23.31 13.49 38.21
C GLU A 89 -22.62 14.46 39.20
N PRO A 90 -22.32 15.73 38.83
CA PRO A 90 -23.37 16.72 38.53
C PRO A 90 -23.09 17.76 37.41
N SER A 91 -24.19 18.23 36.84
CA SER A 91 -24.50 19.52 36.17
C SER A 91 -23.40 20.60 36.05
N VAL A 92 -23.02 20.98 34.82
CA VAL A 92 -22.79 22.38 34.35
C VAL A 92 -22.94 22.46 32.82
N GLU A 93 -23.98 23.18 32.38
CA GLU A 93 -24.14 23.99 31.16
C GLU A 93 -23.96 23.37 29.74
N PRO A 94 -24.99 23.46 28.86
CA PRO A 94 -24.93 22.94 27.50
C PRO A 94 -24.13 23.91 26.61
N ARG A 95 -22.81 23.69 26.51
CA ARG A 95 -22.08 24.16 25.33
C ARG A 95 -22.53 23.31 24.15
N PRO A 96 -22.96 23.92 23.02
CA PRO A 96 -23.45 23.14 21.88
C PRO A 96 -22.32 22.23 21.43
N ARG A 97 -22.53 20.92 21.59
CA ARG A 97 -21.72 19.91 20.94
C ARG A 97 -21.82 20.22 19.46
N ALA A 98 -20.75 20.75 18.89
CA ALA A 98 -20.56 20.69 17.46
C ALA A 98 -20.37 19.21 17.11
N GLU A 99 -21.50 18.50 17.01
CA GLU A 99 -21.68 17.27 16.27
C GLU A 99 -21.52 17.60 14.78
N SER A 100 -20.34 18.05 14.38
CA SER A 100 -19.93 17.97 12.99
C SER A 100 -19.32 16.59 12.84
N ALA A 101 -20.01 15.68 12.13
CA ALA A 101 -19.41 14.45 11.63
C ALA A 101 -18.07 14.80 10.96
N GLY A 102 -16.97 14.59 11.69
CA GLY A 102 -15.69 15.22 11.40
C GLY A 102 -14.92 14.40 10.38
N TYR A 103 -14.33 15.08 9.39
CA TYR A 103 -13.33 14.45 8.52
C TYR A 103 -12.11 14.03 9.35
N VAL A 104 -11.51 12.90 8.99
CA VAL A 104 -10.34 12.34 9.67
C VAL A 104 -9.15 12.37 8.73
N CYS A 105 -7.96 12.70 9.24
CA CYS A 105 -6.75 12.72 8.43
C CYS A 105 -6.36 11.28 8.01
N PRO A 106 -6.17 10.99 6.71
CA PRO A 106 -5.82 9.65 6.21
C PRO A 106 -4.40 9.23 6.60
N SER A 107 -3.54 10.17 6.99
CA SER A 107 -2.15 9.87 7.33
C SER A 107 -1.90 9.59 8.81
N CYS A 108 -2.70 10.17 9.71
CA CYS A 108 -2.43 10.10 11.16
C CYS A 108 -3.67 9.82 12.00
N SER A 109 -4.82 9.60 11.36
CA SER A 109 -6.13 9.35 11.97
C SER A 109 -6.62 10.40 12.98
N ALA A 110 -5.97 11.56 13.06
CA ALA A 110 -6.43 12.64 13.90
C ALA A 110 -7.70 13.30 13.32
N PRO A 111 -8.66 13.70 14.17
CA PRO A 111 -9.85 14.44 13.72
C PRO A 111 -9.45 15.81 13.16
N LEU A 112 -10.13 16.25 12.10
CA LEU A 112 -9.91 17.56 11.52
C LEU A 112 -10.43 18.64 12.49
N ALA A 113 -9.58 19.61 12.80
CA ALA A 113 -9.96 20.74 13.65
C ALA A 113 -11.00 21.62 12.93
N GLN A 114 -11.90 22.25 13.69
CA GLN A 114 -12.93 23.16 13.15
C GLN A 114 -12.36 24.40 12.41
N ARG A 115 -11.05 24.67 12.55
CA ARG A 115 -10.33 25.77 11.91
C ARG A 115 -9.08 25.24 11.19
N ALA A 116 -9.24 24.19 10.40
CA ALA A 116 -8.15 23.67 9.59
C ALA A 116 -7.82 24.64 8.45
N ASP A 117 -6.53 24.82 8.17
CA ASP A 117 -6.07 25.62 7.03
C ASP A 117 -6.48 24.95 5.72
N VAL A 118 -7.06 25.72 4.81
CA VAL A 118 -7.49 25.24 3.49
C VAL A 118 -6.67 25.93 2.41
N SER A 119 -6.12 25.12 1.50
CA SER A 119 -5.35 25.58 0.35
C SER A 119 -6.28 26.22 -0.69
N PRO A 120 -5.81 27.17 -1.53
CA PRO A 120 -6.57 27.68 -2.66
C PRO A 120 -7.09 26.59 -3.62
N HIS A 121 -6.43 25.42 -3.63
CA HIS A 121 -6.84 24.25 -4.42
C HIS A 121 -7.86 23.34 -3.72
N GLY A 122 -8.26 23.63 -2.48
CA GLY A 122 -9.29 22.89 -1.74
C GLY A 122 -8.78 21.76 -0.84
N ASP A 123 -7.47 21.55 -0.73
CA ASP A 123 -6.89 20.60 0.22
C ASP A 123 -6.86 21.18 1.64
N VAL A 124 -7.01 20.33 2.66
CA VAL A 124 -6.99 20.73 4.07
C VAL A 124 -5.72 20.25 4.76
N ARG A 125 -5.16 21.08 5.64
CA ARG A 125 -3.97 20.73 6.43
C ARG A 125 -4.37 20.11 7.77
N CYS A 126 -3.81 18.95 8.08
CA CYS A 126 -3.97 18.34 9.40
C CYS A 126 -3.18 19.11 10.47
N GLY A 127 -3.84 19.55 11.54
CA GLY A 127 -3.19 20.22 12.66
C GLY A 127 -2.28 19.32 13.52
N HIS A 128 -2.42 17.99 13.42
CA HIS A 128 -1.61 17.04 14.20
C HIS A 128 -0.31 16.65 13.47
N CYS A 129 -0.41 16.18 12.23
CA CYS A 129 0.76 15.71 11.47
C CYS A 129 1.24 16.70 10.40
N SER A 130 0.59 17.86 10.27
CA SER A 130 0.92 18.92 9.30
C SER A 130 0.82 18.53 7.81
N ARG A 131 0.33 17.33 7.48
CA ARG A 131 0.12 16.89 6.10
C ARG A 131 -1.15 17.49 5.50
N TRP A 132 -1.06 17.79 4.20
CA TRP A 132 -2.19 18.20 3.37
C TRP A 132 -2.88 16.97 2.81
N PHE A 133 -4.22 16.99 2.76
CA PHE A 133 -5.01 15.92 2.17
C PHE A 133 -6.33 16.46 1.61
N ASN A 134 -6.93 15.71 0.71
CA ASN A 134 -8.22 16.04 0.12
C ASN A 134 -9.35 15.34 0.89
N ILE A 135 -10.43 16.05 1.19
CA ILE A 135 -11.59 15.49 1.90
C ILE A 135 -12.51 14.63 1.01
N HIS A 136 -12.30 14.65 -0.31
CA HIS A 136 -13.07 13.88 -1.31
C HIS A 136 -12.27 12.74 -1.95
N ALA A 137 -11.06 12.45 -1.46
CA ALA A 137 -10.21 11.36 -1.97
C ALA A 137 -10.76 9.97 -1.65
#